data_AF-A0A418XP77-F1
#
_entry.id   AF-A0A418XP77-F1
#
_cell.length_a   1.000
_cell.length_b   1.000
_cell.length_c   1.000
_cell.angle_alpha   90.00
_cell.angle_beta   90.00
_cell.angle_gamma   90.00
#
_symmetry.space_group_name_H-M   'P 1'
#
loop_
_entity.id
_entity.type
_entity.pdbx_description
1 polymer ?
#
loop_
_entity_poly.entity_id
_entity_poly.type
_entity_poly.pdbx_seq_one_letter_code
_entity_poly.pdbx_strand_id
1 'polypeptide(L)'
;MSAFIKRRPFTSLLLLILVALALLGWQNRVHLAAFPGIIGAYSAKEYCSCRYVMDNPADYCLGYVKQYVPTSGFFDDVANKRVTARGLGSSQTAAWLGPRQGCQLLPAAAALPES
;
A
#
# COMPACT_ATOMS: atom_id res chain seq x y z
N MET A 1 37.37 17.71 -14.68
CA MET A 1 36.54 16.48 -14.76
C MET A 1 37.37 15.19 -14.83
N SER A 2 38.23 15.00 -15.85
CA SER A 2 38.92 13.72 -16.11
C SER A 2 39.90 13.27 -15.01
N ALA A 3 40.67 14.19 -14.40
CA ALA A 3 41.61 13.84 -13.33
C ALA A 3 40.92 13.42 -12.01
N PHE A 4 39.70 13.89 -11.76
CA PHE A 4 38.92 13.55 -10.56
C PHE A 4 38.28 12.15 -10.69
N ILE A 5 37.75 11.83 -11.87
CA ILE A 5 37.19 10.51 -12.21
C ILE A 5 38.27 9.42 -12.12
N LYS A 6 39.48 9.68 -12.62
CA LYS A 6 40.62 8.74 -12.51
C LYS A 6 41.12 8.53 -11.08
N ARG A 7 41.03 9.55 -10.22
CA ARG A 7 41.52 9.47 -8.83
C ARG A 7 40.48 8.93 -7.84
N ARG A 8 39.18 9.05 -8.13
CA ARG A 8 38.08 8.62 -7.25
C ARG A 8 36.98 7.89 -8.02
N PRO A 9 37.28 6.75 -8.66
CA PRO A 9 36.34 6.06 -9.55
C PRO A 9 35.06 5.63 -8.83
N PHE A 10 35.14 5.14 -7.59
CA PHE A 10 33.97 4.73 -6.80
C PHE A 10 33.04 5.90 -6.46
N THR A 11 33.59 7.06 -6.10
CA THR A 11 32.79 8.27 -5.84
C THR A 11 32.10 8.74 -7.11
N SER A 12 32.80 8.75 -8.25
CA SER A 12 32.19 9.09 -9.54
C SER A 12 31.10 8.11 -9.95
N LEU A 13 31.28 6.80 -9.72
CA LEU A 13 30.26 5.79 -9.98
C LEU A 13 29.04 5.97 -9.07
N LEU A 14 29.25 6.20 -7.78
CA LEU A 14 28.16 6.47 -6.84
C LEU A 14 27.35 7.70 -7.26
N LEU A 15 28.02 8.80 -7.64
CA LEU A 15 27.36 10.00 -8.15
C LEU A 15 26.55 9.71 -9.41
N LEU A 16 27.11 8.93 -10.35
CA LEU A 16 26.41 8.51 -11.55
C LEU A 16 25.15 7.67 -11.22
N ILE A 17 25.26 6.73 -10.28
CA ILE A 17 24.12 5.94 -9.80
C ILE A 17 23.05 6.85 -9.17
N LEU A 18 23.45 7.80 -8.32
CA LEU A 18 22.50 8.73 -7.69
C LEU A 18 21.80 9.62 -8.73
N VAL A 19 22.52 10.10 -9.74
CA VAL A 19 21.91 10.85 -10.85
C VAL A 19 20.95 9.97 -11.65
N ALA A 20 21.33 8.73 -11.95
CA ALA A 20 20.44 7.79 -12.64
C ALA A 20 19.17 7.50 -11.83
N LEU A 21 19.30 7.26 -10.53
CA LEU A 21 18.15 7.04 -9.62
C LEU A 21 17.27 8.28 -9.53
N ALA A 22 17.84 9.48 -9.47
CA ALA A 22 17.08 10.72 -9.46
C ALA A 22 16.28 10.93 -10.76
N LEU A 23 16.90 10.67 -11.92
CA LEU A 23 16.22 10.74 -13.22
C LEU A 23 15.09 9.71 -13.33
N LEU A 24 15.35 8.47 -12.92
CA LEU A 24 14.33 7.41 -12.90
C LEU A 24 13.19 7.75 -11.94
N GLY A 25 13.50 8.24 -10.75
CA GLY A 25 12.53 8.67 -9.75
C GLY A 25 11.66 9.82 -10.27
N TRP A 26 12.26 10.79 -10.96
CA TRP A 26 11.52 11.89 -11.59
C TRP A 26 10.61 11.40 -12.73
N GLN A 27 11.14 10.55 -13.61
CA GLN A 27 10.37 9.98 -14.72
C GLN A 27 9.17 9.15 -14.21
N ASN A 28 9.32 8.43 -13.10
CA ASN A 28 8.30 7.55 -12.52
C ASN A 28 7.53 8.19 -11.34
N ARG A 29 7.62 9.51 -11.16
CA ARG A 29 7.07 10.20 -9.98
C ARG A 29 5.57 9.96 -9.76
N VAL A 30 4.81 9.79 -10.84
CA VAL A 30 3.36 9.55 -10.77
C VAL A 30 3.07 8.14 -10.24
N HIS A 31 3.80 7.13 -10.71
CA HIS A 31 3.68 5.76 -10.21
C HIS A 31 4.13 5.66 -8.75
N LEU A 32 5.21 6.34 -8.39
CA LEU A 32 5.70 6.43 -7.00
C LEU A 32 4.67 7.08 -6.08
N ALA A 33 4.00 8.14 -6.53
CA ALA A 33 2.96 8.82 -5.75
C ALA A 33 1.70 7.96 -5.55
N ALA A 34 1.40 7.01 -6.45
CA ALA A 34 0.26 6.11 -6.31
C ALA A 34 0.51 4.97 -5.31
N PHE A 35 1.77 4.56 -5.11
CA PHE A 35 2.13 3.37 -4.35
C PHE A 35 1.69 3.37 -2.87
N PRO A 36 1.77 4.49 -2.12
CA PRO A 36 1.32 4.51 -0.73
C PRO A 36 -0.14 4.11 -0.54
N GLY A 37 -1.01 4.44 -1.50
CA GLY A 37 -2.42 4.08 -1.43
C GLY A 37 -2.72 2.61 -1.77
N ILE A 38 -1.81 1.92 -2.46
CA ILE A 38 -2.04 0.55 -2.94
C ILE A 38 -2.05 -0.46 -1.80
N ILE A 39 -1.14 -0.33 -0.82
CA ILE A 39 -1.00 -1.31 0.27
C ILE A 39 -2.26 -1.36 1.13
N GLY A 40 -2.75 -0.20 1.59
CA GLY A 40 -3.98 -0.14 2.35
C GLY A 40 -5.21 -0.47 1.49
N ALA A 41 -5.27 -0.02 0.23
CA ALA A 41 -6.37 -0.34 -0.68
C ALA A 41 -6.52 -1.85 -0.90
N TYR A 42 -5.42 -2.53 -1.25
CA TYR A 42 -5.39 -3.97 -1.46
C TYR A 42 -5.80 -4.69 -0.18
N SER A 43 -5.14 -4.39 0.94
CA SER A 43 -5.38 -5.08 2.21
C SER A 43 -6.84 -4.91 2.66
N ALA A 44 -7.39 -3.71 2.60
CA ALA A 44 -8.78 -3.45 2.98
C ALA A 44 -9.77 -4.15 2.04
N LYS A 45 -9.59 -4.02 0.71
CA LYS A 45 -10.54 -4.55 -0.27
C LYS A 45 -10.52 -6.08 -0.34
N GLU A 46 -9.34 -6.68 -0.41
CA GLU A 46 -9.22 -8.13 -0.51
C GLU A 46 -9.62 -8.83 0.79
N TYR A 47 -9.33 -8.22 1.95
CA TYR A 47 -9.80 -8.75 3.22
C TYR A 47 -11.32 -8.65 3.30
N CYS A 48 -11.91 -7.50 2.95
CA CYS A 48 -13.36 -7.31 2.92
C CYS A 48 -14.03 -8.36 2.04
N SER A 49 -13.52 -8.58 0.82
CA SER A 49 -14.06 -9.59 -0.10
C SER A 49 -13.94 -10.99 0.50
N CYS A 50 -12.78 -11.35 1.02
CA CYS A 50 -12.58 -12.63 1.69
C CYS A 50 -13.56 -12.84 2.86
N ARG A 51 -13.74 -11.82 3.69
CA ARG A 51 -14.52 -11.90 4.93
C ARG A 51 -16.03 -11.83 4.71
N TYR A 52 -16.49 -10.97 3.81
CA TYR A 52 -17.91 -10.60 3.68
C TYR A 52 -18.56 -11.00 2.36
N VAL A 53 -17.77 -11.26 1.31
CA VAL A 53 -18.29 -11.82 0.05
C VAL A 53 -18.15 -13.33 0.03
N MET A 54 -16.98 -13.83 0.44
CA MET A 54 -16.70 -15.28 0.46
C MET A 54 -17.04 -15.95 1.81
N ASP A 55 -17.39 -15.16 2.82
CA ASP A 55 -17.75 -15.61 4.17
C ASP A 55 -16.68 -16.50 4.85
N ASN A 56 -15.41 -16.23 4.56
CA ASN A 56 -14.30 -16.90 5.24
C ASN A 56 -14.06 -16.31 6.65
N PRO A 57 -13.46 -17.09 7.57
CA PRO A 57 -13.12 -16.61 8.90
C PRO A 57 -12.00 -15.56 8.85
N ALA A 58 -11.99 -14.68 9.87
CA ALA A 58 -11.14 -13.49 9.90
C ALA A 58 -9.63 -13.81 9.88
N ASP A 59 -9.21 -14.83 10.63
CA ASP A 59 -7.82 -15.27 10.71
C ASP A 59 -7.28 -15.76 9.36
N TYR A 60 -8.09 -16.52 8.60
CA TYR A 60 -7.77 -16.91 7.24
C TYR A 60 -7.60 -15.67 6.34
N CYS A 61 -8.53 -14.72 6.42
CA CYS A 61 -8.47 -13.51 5.60
C CYS A 61 -7.28 -12.61 5.94
N LEU A 62 -6.87 -12.53 7.21
CA LEU A 62 -5.63 -11.83 7.61
C LEU A 62 -4.40 -12.48 6.99
N GLY A 63 -4.35 -13.81 6.95
CA GLY A 63 -3.29 -14.56 6.26
C GLY A 63 -3.30 -14.33 4.75
N TYR A 64 -4.49 -14.36 4.14
CA TYR A 64 -4.68 -14.17 2.69
C TYR A 64 -4.17 -12.83 2.18
N VAL A 65 -4.41 -11.74 2.92
CA VAL A 65 -3.99 -10.39 2.49
C VAL A 65 -2.58 -10.01 2.89
N LYS A 66 -1.82 -10.91 3.52
CA LYS A 66 -0.48 -10.62 4.01
C LYS A 66 0.47 -10.34 2.85
N GLN A 67 1.10 -9.17 2.87
CA GLN A 67 2.08 -8.75 1.86
C GLN A 67 3.49 -8.66 2.45
N TYR A 68 4.50 -8.56 1.58
CA TYR A 68 5.89 -8.32 1.98
C TYR A 68 6.07 -6.96 2.67
N VAL A 69 5.33 -5.94 2.21
CA VAL A 69 5.24 -4.64 2.89
C VAL A 69 4.10 -4.72 3.89
N PRO A 70 4.37 -4.62 5.21
CA PRO A 70 3.33 -4.75 6.23
C PRO A 70 2.41 -3.53 6.25
N THR A 71 1.17 -3.75 6.65
CA THR A 71 0.27 -2.68 7.09
C THR A 71 0.72 -2.16 8.46
N SER A 72 0.56 -0.85 8.69
CA SER A 72 0.84 -0.20 9.97
C SER A 72 -0.43 0.06 10.80
N GLY A 73 -1.59 -0.29 10.28
CA GLY A 73 -2.86 -0.23 10.99
C GLY A 73 -3.93 -1.02 10.25
N PHE A 74 -4.84 -1.64 11.00
CA PHE A 74 -5.88 -2.49 10.45
C PHE A 74 -7.07 -2.53 11.41
N PHE A 75 -8.28 -2.42 10.89
CA PHE A 75 -9.51 -2.54 11.66
C PHE A 75 -10.62 -3.17 10.82
N ASP A 76 -11.27 -4.18 11.39
CA ASP A 76 -12.42 -4.86 10.83
C ASP A 76 -13.68 -4.47 11.62
N ASP A 77 -14.45 -3.53 11.07
CA ASP A 77 -15.72 -3.05 11.60
C ASP A 77 -16.83 -4.03 11.18
N VAL A 78 -16.97 -5.11 11.94
CA VAL A 78 -17.93 -6.20 11.65
C VAL A 78 -19.37 -5.71 11.64
N ALA A 79 -19.71 -4.75 12.50
CA ALA A 79 -21.06 -4.20 12.58
C ALA A 79 -21.48 -3.51 11.27
N ASN A 80 -20.55 -2.80 10.63
CA ASN A 80 -20.81 -2.09 9.38
C ASN A 80 -20.27 -2.82 8.13
N LYS A 81 -19.72 -4.03 8.29
CA LYS A 81 -19.03 -4.81 7.23
C LYS A 81 -18.03 -3.97 6.45
N ARG A 82 -17.16 -3.29 7.19
CA ARG A 82 -16.22 -2.31 6.66
C ARG A 82 -14.82 -2.57 7.20
N VAL A 83 -13.82 -2.42 6.35
CA VAL A 83 -12.44 -2.76 6.66
C VAL A 83 -11.58 -1.56 6.34
N THR A 84 -10.78 -1.11 7.30
CA THR A 84 -9.84 -0.02 7.13
C THR A 84 -8.43 -0.56 7.31
N ALA A 85 -7.53 -0.24 6.38
CA ALA A 85 -6.13 -0.60 6.47
C ALA A 85 -5.26 0.62 6.19
N ARG A 86 -4.11 0.69 6.88
CA ARG A 86 -3.09 1.72 6.72
C ARG A 86 -1.78 1.08 6.31
N GLY A 87 -1.13 1.63 5.30
CA GLY A 87 0.19 1.22 4.83
C GLY A 87 0.93 2.41 4.25
N LEU A 88 2.25 2.48 4.46
CA LEU A 88 3.09 3.56 3.94
C LEU A 88 2.57 4.99 4.25
N GLY A 89 1.93 5.17 5.42
CA GLY A 89 1.38 6.46 5.85
C GLY A 89 0.03 6.85 5.24
N SER A 90 -0.55 6.02 4.38
CA SER A 90 -1.88 6.25 3.79
C SER A 90 -2.90 5.23 4.33
N SER A 91 -4.15 5.65 4.47
CA SER A 91 -5.25 4.78 4.93
C SER A 91 -6.31 4.65 3.85
N GLN A 92 -6.87 3.47 3.71
CA GLN A 92 -7.95 3.16 2.77
C GLN A 92 -9.02 2.34 3.47
N THR A 93 -10.24 2.42 2.97
CA THR A 93 -11.38 1.69 3.54
C THR A 93 -12.17 1.03 2.44
N ALA A 94 -12.54 -0.22 2.65
CA ALA A 94 -13.48 -0.94 1.81
C ALA A 94 -14.73 -1.29 2.62
N ALA A 95 -15.88 -1.27 1.96
CA ALA A 95 -17.15 -1.68 2.57
C ALA A 95 -17.88 -2.66 1.66
N TRP A 96 -18.54 -3.64 2.28
CA TRP A 96 -19.46 -4.52 1.59
C TRP A 96 -20.77 -3.76 1.31
N LEU A 97 -21.12 -3.59 0.03
CA LEU A 97 -22.29 -2.80 -0.37
C LEU A 97 -23.53 -3.65 -0.68
N GLY A 98 -23.37 -4.97 -0.71
CA GLY A 98 -24.45 -5.91 -1.01
C GLY A 98 -24.00 -7.07 -1.88
N PRO A 99 -24.85 -8.10 -2.04
CA PRO A 99 -24.49 -9.34 -2.73
C PRO A 99 -24.15 -9.14 -4.22
N ARG A 100 -24.71 -8.11 -4.87
CA ARG A 100 -24.41 -7.81 -6.28
C ARG A 100 -23.14 -7.00 -6.50
N GLN A 101 -22.78 -6.18 -5.51
CA GLN A 101 -21.67 -5.21 -5.64
C GLN A 101 -20.41 -5.70 -4.93
N GLY A 102 -20.56 -6.57 -3.93
CA GLY A 102 -19.47 -7.05 -3.10
C GLY A 102 -18.81 -5.93 -2.31
N CYS A 103 -17.50 -6.05 -2.11
CA CYS A 103 -16.69 -5.04 -1.44
C CYS A 103 -16.11 -4.03 -2.42
N GLN A 104 -16.29 -2.75 -2.13
CA GLN A 104 -15.71 -1.64 -2.89
C GLN A 104 -14.90 -0.72 -1.99
N LEU A 105 -13.88 -0.08 -2.57
CA LEU A 105 -13.15 0.97 -1.91
C LEU A 105 -14.04 2.21 -1.78
N LEU A 106 -14.06 2.79 -0.58
CA LEU A 106 -14.73 4.04 -0.33
C LEU A 106 -13.84 5.22 -0.78
N PRO A 107 -14.43 6.35 -1.19
CA PRO A 107 -13.67 7.53 -1.61
C PRO A 107 -12.79 8.13 -0.51
N ALA A 108 -13.19 7.95 0.76
CA ALA A 108 -12.45 8.42 1.93
C ALA A 108 -12.27 7.28 2.93
N ALA A 109 -11.12 7.27 3.61
CA ALA A 109 -10.86 6.30 4.66
C ALA A 109 -11.62 6.67 5.94
N ALA A 110 -12.16 5.66 6.62
CA ALA A 110 -12.61 5.80 7.99
C ALA A 110 -11.40 5.95 8.91
N ALA A 111 -11.60 6.58 10.08
CA ALA A 111 -10.58 6.64 11.10
C ALA A 111 -10.30 5.23 11.62
N LEU A 112 -9.01 4.91 11.78
CA LEU A 112 -8.63 3.73 12.56
C LEU A 112 -8.84 4.06 14.04
N PRO A 113 -9.40 3.12 14.84
CA PRO A 113 -9.47 3.31 16.28
C PRO A 113 -8.07 3.51 16.85
N GLU A 114 -7.95 4.39 17.84
CA GLU A 114 -6.71 4.53 18.60
C GLU A 114 -6.48 3.25 19.40
N SER A 115 -5.27 2.69 19.29
CA SER A 115 -4.83 1.49 20.01
C SER A 115 -4.50 1.80 21.46
#